data_AF-A0A1F6YUL4-F1
#
_entry.id   AF-A0A1F6YUL4-F1
#
_cell.length_a   1.000
_cell.length_b   1.000
_cell.length_c   1.000
_cell.angle_alpha   90.00
_cell.angle_beta   90.00
_cell.angle_gamma   90.00
#
_symmetry.space_group_name_H-M   'P 1'
#
loop_
_entity.id
_entity.type
_entity.pdbx_description
1 polymer ?
#
loop_
_entity_poly.entity_id
_entity_poly.type
_entity_poly.pdbx_seq_one_letter_code
_entity_poly.pdbx_strand_id
1 'polypeptide(L)'
;MVIENNFSKAKETPISETQGINEAELLSEKRYKKIGETFAMIITQISSLSVPEKTIEEWKILSSSTRIIDNKLDGINNPIERLKFSQKIISFLRGNADDFSEEKDLERSIMGIKNIIAGLEENQRDSFIDSLSNILKITEKIKTEENPKKIAELTRVEGQIAARFYLFFLPREFKLSENYKKLLHAFTRLGRAANSFDSFVDLPEDYKNKEVQIPPTILNRTLFLGSVLSDGLSMMKDIGLSKDLIKRFLLAIKHVTLDAPKKLK
;
A
#
# COMPACT_ATOMS: atom_id res chain seq x y z
N MET A 1 67.61 7.74 17.22
CA MET A 1 66.83 7.70 15.97
C MET A 1 65.62 6.81 16.25
N VAL A 2 64.45 7.43 16.28
CA VAL A 2 63.17 6.89 16.75
C VAL A 2 62.52 6.08 15.64
N ILE A 3 62.09 4.85 15.92
CA ILE A 3 60.90 4.25 15.31
C ILE A 3 60.17 3.50 16.43
N GLU A 4 59.08 4.09 16.90
CA GLU A 4 58.08 3.46 17.76
C GLU A 4 57.33 2.39 16.97
N ASN A 5 57.12 1.23 17.57
CA ASN A 5 56.08 0.29 17.13
C ASN A 5 55.17 0.00 18.33
N ASN A 6 54.27 0.95 18.57
CA ASN A 6 53.04 0.75 19.32
C ASN A 6 52.13 -0.16 18.48
N PHE A 7 51.74 -1.33 18.99
CA PHE A 7 50.33 -1.74 18.93
C PHE A 7 50.05 -2.73 20.06
N SER A 8 49.40 -2.19 21.07
CA SER A 8 48.93 -2.87 22.27
C SER A 8 47.70 -3.73 21.96
N LYS A 9 47.56 -4.80 22.72
CA LYS A 9 46.48 -5.78 22.75
C LYS A 9 45.10 -5.15 22.63
N ALA A 10 44.39 -5.40 21.52
CA ALA A 10 42.95 -5.24 21.47
C ALA A 10 42.31 -6.42 22.23
N LYS A 11 41.66 -6.13 23.34
CA LYS A 11 40.75 -7.06 24.03
C LYS A 11 39.61 -7.41 23.07
N GLU A 12 39.50 -8.69 22.75
CA GLU A 12 38.30 -9.27 22.14
C GLU A 12 37.11 -8.94 23.05
N THR A 13 36.19 -8.14 22.52
CA THR A 13 34.89 -7.91 23.11
C THR A 13 33.96 -8.95 22.49
N PRO A 14 33.16 -9.70 23.27
CA PRO A 14 32.30 -10.73 22.71
C PRO A 14 31.26 -10.08 21.80
N ILE A 15 31.20 -10.53 20.55
CA ILE A 15 30.15 -10.18 19.60
C ILE A 15 28.85 -10.73 20.18
N SER A 16 27.97 -9.86 20.70
CA SER A 16 26.63 -10.27 21.11
C SER A 16 25.82 -10.59 19.87
N GLU A 17 25.31 -11.82 19.81
CA GLU A 17 24.36 -12.34 18.82
C GLU A 17 23.02 -11.60 18.87
N THR A 18 22.99 -10.37 18.35
CA THR A 18 21.75 -9.61 18.10
C THR A 18 21.88 -8.81 16.82
N GLN A 19 22.12 -9.49 15.69
CA GLN A 19 22.04 -8.86 14.37
C GLN A 19 21.33 -9.77 13.38
N GLY A 20 20.20 -9.27 12.89
CA GLY A 20 19.36 -9.95 11.91
C GLY A 20 17.98 -9.34 11.71
N ILE A 21 17.66 -8.18 12.30
CA ILE A 21 16.56 -7.37 11.75
C ILE A 21 17.13 -6.76 10.48
N ASN A 22 16.72 -7.31 9.34
CA ASN A 22 17.15 -6.91 8.02
C ASN A 22 16.93 -5.39 7.88
N GLU A 23 17.96 -4.59 7.56
CA GLU A 23 17.84 -3.14 7.44
C GLU A 23 16.70 -2.74 6.47
N ALA A 24 16.42 -3.59 5.48
CA ALA A 24 15.29 -3.48 4.57
C ALA A 24 13.93 -3.55 5.28
N GLU A 25 13.77 -4.40 6.29
CA GLU A 25 12.55 -4.55 7.09
C GLU A 25 12.33 -3.29 7.97
N LEU A 26 13.38 -2.80 8.62
CA LEU A 26 13.38 -1.52 9.36
C LEU A 26 13.08 -0.30 8.48
N LEU A 27 13.59 -0.27 7.24
CA LEU A 27 13.31 0.77 6.26
C LEU A 27 11.86 0.69 5.75
N SER A 28 11.33 -0.51 5.57
CA SER A 28 9.96 -0.79 5.16
C SER A 28 8.94 -0.36 6.22
N GLU A 29 9.15 -0.75 7.49
CA GLU A 29 8.33 -0.36 8.63
C GLU A 29 8.27 1.16 8.82
N LYS A 30 9.42 1.85 8.73
CA LYS A 30 9.48 3.32 8.82
C LYS A 30 8.67 4.02 7.73
N ARG A 31 8.47 3.40 6.56
CA ARG A 31 7.71 3.98 5.44
C ARG A 31 6.22 3.74 5.57
N TYR A 32 5.81 2.55 5.98
CA TYR A 32 4.39 2.26 6.25
C TYR A 32 3.87 3.06 7.44
N LYS A 33 4.73 3.30 8.44
CA LYS A 33 4.45 4.27 9.51
C LYS A 33 4.12 5.67 8.95
N LYS A 34 4.88 6.16 7.96
CA LYS A 34 4.61 7.47 7.33
C LYS A 34 3.27 7.50 6.59
N ILE A 35 2.84 6.41 5.95
CA ILE A 35 1.52 6.34 5.29
C ILE A 35 0.40 6.43 6.33
N GLY A 36 0.45 5.61 7.38
CA GLY A 36 -0.54 5.63 8.47
C GLY A 36 -0.62 6.99 9.17
N GLU A 37 0.52 7.60 9.49
CA GLU A 37 0.59 8.94 10.08
C GLU A 37 0.01 10.01 9.14
N THR A 38 0.29 9.93 7.84
CA THR A 38 -0.24 10.88 6.86
C THR A 38 -1.77 10.76 6.75
N PHE A 39 -2.30 9.53 6.75
CA PHE A 39 -3.75 9.34 6.80
C PHE A 39 -4.36 9.88 8.08
N ALA A 40 -3.72 9.66 9.24
CA ALA A 40 -4.16 10.23 10.50
C ALA A 40 -4.24 11.76 10.44
N MET A 41 -3.21 12.43 9.91
CA MET A 41 -3.20 13.89 9.72
C MET A 41 -4.37 14.37 8.83
N ILE A 42 -4.61 13.69 7.72
CA ILE A 42 -5.70 14.01 6.79
C ILE A 42 -7.06 13.86 7.48
N ILE A 43 -7.25 12.76 8.21
CA ILE A 43 -8.49 12.50 8.92
C ILE A 43 -8.72 13.56 10.00
N THR A 44 -7.72 13.83 10.84
CA THR A 44 -7.81 14.85 11.89
C THR A 44 -8.13 16.23 11.30
N GLN A 45 -7.52 16.60 10.16
CA GLN A 45 -7.82 17.88 9.51
C GLN A 45 -9.28 17.96 9.01
N ILE A 46 -9.85 16.85 8.54
CA ILE A 46 -11.22 16.84 7.99
C ILE A 46 -12.28 16.68 9.08
N SER A 47 -12.08 15.77 10.03
CA SER A 47 -13.09 15.43 11.05
C SER A 47 -12.92 16.19 12.36
N SER A 48 -11.75 16.81 12.59
CA SER A 48 -11.35 17.36 13.89
C SER A 48 -11.30 16.32 15.02
N LEU A 49 -11.31 15.02 14.68
CA LEU A 49 -11.18 13.91 15.63
C LEU A 49 -9.77 13.33 15.55
N SER A 50 -9.19 13.01 16.70
CA SER A 50 -7.90 12.32 16.76
C SER A 50 -8.08 10.84 16.43
N VAL A 51 -7.25 10.32 15.52
CA VAL A 51 -7.23 8.88 15.21
C VAL A 51 -6.56 8.12 16.37
N PRO A 52 -7.18 7.05 16.90
CA PRO A 52 -6.55 6.24 17.96
C PRO A 52 -5.27 5.56 17.49
N GLU A 53 -4.30 5.42 18.39
CA GLU A 53 -3.01 4.77 18.09
C GLU A 53 -3.19 3.33 17.57
N LYS A 54 -4.15 2.59 18.14
CA LYS A 54 -4.53 1.24 17.68
C LYS A 54 -4.88 1.21 16.18
N THR A 55 -5.68 2.17 15.70
CA THR A 55 -6.07 2.26 14.28
C THR A 55 -4.86 2.54 13.39
N ILE A 56 -3.90 3.34 13.88
CA ILE A 56 -2.65 3.61 13.16
C ILE A 56 -1.81 2.33 13.05
N GLU A 57 -1.73 1.51 14.11
CA GLU A 57 -1.05 0.21 14.06
C GLU A 57 -1.73 -0.76 13.09
N GLU A 58 -3.06 -0.84 13.09
CA GLU A 58 -3.83 -1.66 12.14
C GLU A 58 -3.54 -1.26 10.68
N TRP A 59 -3.43 0.04 10.40
CA TRP A 59 -3.05 0.54 9.07
C TRP A 59 -1.63 0.19 8.68
N LYS A 60 -0.69 0.15 9.61
CA LYS A 60 0.69 -0.30 9.33
C LYS A 60 0.71 -1.77 8.95
N ILE A 61 0.01 -2.61 9.73
CA ILE A 61 -0.13 -4.05 9.45
C ILE A 61 -0.77 -4.25 8.07
N LEU A 62 -1.85 -3.52 7.78
CA LEU A 62 -2.49 -3.59 6.47
C LEU A 62 -1.51 -3.21 5.35
N SER A 63 -0.82 -2.09 5.48
CA SER A 63 0.08 -1.59 4.44
C SER A 63 1.24 -2.55 4.18
N SER A 64 1.91 -3.03 5.23
CA SER A 64 3.03 -3.97 5.09
C SER A 64 2.58 -5.31 4.51
N SER A 65 1.43 -5.83 4.97
CA SER A 65 0.89 -7.10 4.50
C SER A 65 0.46 -7.02 3.03
N THR A 66 -0.20 -5.92 2.64
CA THR A 66 -0.59 -5.70 1.23
C THR A 66 0.62 -5.69 0.31
N ARG A 67 1.75 -5.11 0.73
CA ARG A 67 2.98 -5.15 -0.07
C ARG A 67 3.53 -6.55 -0.26
N ILE A 68 3.57 -7.37 0.79
CA ILE A 68 4.11 -8.74 0.70
C ILE A 68 3.23 -9.58 -0.23
N ILE A 69 1.91 -9.41 -0.15
CA ILE A 69 0.94 -10.06 -1.04
C ILE A 69 1.12 -9.59 -2.49
N ASP A 70 1.25 -8.29 -2.69
CA ASP A 70 1.47 -7.65 -4.00
C ASP A 70 2.76 -8.15 -4.67
N ASN A 71 3.88 -8.14 -3.95
CA ASN A 71 5.15 -8.72 -4.40
C ASN A 71 5.00 -10.20 -4.80
N LYS A 72 4.24 -10.98 -4.01
CA LYS A 72 4.00 -12.38 -4.32
C LYS A 72 3.17 -12.53 -5.59
N LEU A 73 2.12 -11.74 -5.76
CA LEU A 73 1.26 -11.74 -6.96
C LEU A 73 2.04 -11.36 -8.21
N ASP A 74 2.89 -10.34 -8.13
CA ASP A 74 3.76 -9.90 -9.23
C ASP A 74 4.78 -10.98 -9.65
N GLY A 75 5.30 -11.74 -8.68
CA GLY A 75 6.20 -12.86 -8.96
C GLY A 75 5.54 -14.04 -9.69
N ILE A 76 4.21 -14.10 -9.77
CA ILE A 76 3.48 -15.17 -10.45
C ILE A 76 3.19 -14.75 -11.89
N ASN A 77 3.99 -15.25 -12.83
CA ASN A 77 3.84 -14.95 -14.26
C ASN A 77 2.55 -15.52 -14.87
N ASN A 78 2.11 -16.71 -14.43
CA ASN A 78 0.96 -17.39 -15.00
C ASN A 78 -0.37 -16.79 -14.48
N PRO A 79 -1.24 -16.25 -15.34
CA PRO A 79 -2.51 -15.66 -14.92
C PRO A 79 -3.44 -16.62 -14.17
N ILE A 80 -3.43 -17.91 -14.54
CA ILE A 80 -4.27 -18.93 -13.90
C ILE A 80 -3.79 -19.20 -12.47
N GLU A 81 -2.47 -19.27 -12.26
CA GLU A 81 -1.89 -19.46 -10.93
C GLU A 81 -2.11 -18.24 -10.05
N ARG A 82 -1.98 -17.04 -10.62
CA ARG A 82 -2.23 -15.77 -9.91
C ARG A 82 -3.69 -15.67 -9.47
N LEU A 83 -4.64 -16.03 -10.35
CA LEU A 83 -6.07 -16.12 -10.01
C LEU A 83 -6.33 -17.13 -8.89
N LYS A 84 -5.74 -18.34 -8.96
CA LYS A 84 -5.85 -19.34 -7.89
C LYS A 84 -5.30 -18.81 -6.57
N PHE A 85 -4.17 -18.10 -6.60
CA PHE A 85 -3.57 -17.49 -5.43
C PHE A 85 -4.48 -16.39 -4.84
N SER A 86 -5.03 -15.51 -5.67
CA SER A 86 -6.05 -14.52 -5.23
C SER A 86 -7.27 -15.18 -4.60
N GLN A 87 -7.77 -16.27 -5.18
CA GLN A 87 -8.89 -17.04 -4.61
C GLN A 87 -8.52 -17.67 -3.27
N LYS A 88 -7.29 -18.19 -3.14
CA LYS A 88 -6.76 -18.74 -1.88
C LYS A 88 -6.77 -17.68 -0.77
N ILE A 89 -6.34 -16.45 -1.06
CA ILE A 89 -6.33 -15.33 -0.10
C ILE A 89 -7.75 -15.10 0.43
N ILE A 90 -8.72 -14.95 -0.49
CA ILE A 90 -10.11 -14.69 -0.11
C ILE A 90 -10.70 -15.85 0.68
N SER A 91 -10.45 -17.09 0.27
CA SER A 91 -10.92 -18.29 0.97
C SER A 91 -10.40 -18.37 2.40
N PHE A 92 -9.11 -18.08 2.60
CA PHE A 92 -8.48 -18.10 3.92
C PHE A 92 -9.02 -17.00 4.84
N LEU A 93 -9.19 -15.78 4.34
CA LEU A 93 -9.74 -14.67 5.13
C LEU A 93 -11.21 -14.88 5.52
N ARG A 94 -11.95 -15.69 4.74
CA ARG A 94 -13.32 -16.12 5.07
C ARG A 94 -13.37 -17.28 6.08
N GLY A 95 -12.23 -17.85 6.45
CA GLY A 95 -12.16 -19.00 7.36
C GLY A 95 -12.46 -20.35 6.70
N ASN A 96 -12.43 -20.42 5.37
CA ASN A 96 -12.64 -21.67 4.63
C ASN A 96 -11.34 -22.49 4.44
N ALA A 97 -10.24 -22.06 5.07
CA ALA A 97 -8.96 -22.75 5.08
C ALA A 97 -8.26 -22.48 6.42
N ASP A 98 -7.68 -23.53 7.00
CA ASP A 98 -7.01 -23.46 8.30
C ASP A 98 -5.60 -22.88 8.17
N ASP A 99 -4.86 -23.25 7.12
CA ASP A 99 -3.51 -22.79 6.80
C ASP A 99 -3.45 -22.07 5.43
N PHE A 100 -2.58 -21.07 5.29
CA PHE A 100 -2.44 -20.32 4.03
C PHE A 100 -1.16 -20.63 3.24
N SER A 101 0.03 -20.68 3.83
CA SER A 101 1.29 -20.81 3.11
C SER A 101 2.43 -21.37 3.97
N GLU A 102 3.33 -22.12 3.34
CA GLU A 102 4.61 -22.53 3.95
C GLU A 102 5.64 -21.38 3.97
N GLU A 103 5.44 -20.35 3.14
CA GLU A 103 6.26 -19.14 3.13
C GLU A 103 5.96 -18.27 4.35
N LYS A 104 6.85 -18.31 5.35
CA LYS A 104 6.65 -17.68 6.67
C LYS A 104 6.26 -16.20 6.62
N ASP A 105 6.87 -15.40 5.74
CA ASP A 105 6.59 -13.97 5.65
C ASP A 105 5.20 -13.70 5.06
N LEU A 106 4.81 -14.49 4.07
CA LEU A 106 3.50 -14.43 3.44
C LEU A 106 2.40 -14.91 4.39
N GLU A 107 2.64 -16.01 5.10
CA GLU A 107 1.76 -16.52 6.16
C GLU A 107 1.55 -15.47 7.25
N ARG A 108 2.64 -14.88 7.78
CA ARG A 108 2.59 -13.82 8.79
C ARG A 108 1.77 -12.61 8.30
N SER A 109 1.94 -12.23 7.04
CA SER A 109 1.24 -11.08 6.45
C SER A 109 -0.27 -11.33 6.35
N ILE A 110 -0.66 -12.48 5.82
CA ILE A 110 -2.08 -12.82 5.66
C ILE A 110 -2.75 -13.07 7.03
N MET A 111 -2.03 -13.67 7.98
CA MET A 111 -2.47 -13.77 9.38
C MET A 111 -2.60 -12.40 10.04
N GLY A 112 -1.69 -11.46 9.76
CA GLY A 112 -1.80 -10.07 10.20
C GLY A 112 -3.10 -9.43 9.74
N ILE A 113 -3.46 -9.58 8.45
CA ILE A 113 -4.75 -9.12 7.92
C ILE A 113 -5.91 -9.84 8.61
N LYS A 114 -5.87 -11.18 8.72
CA LYS A 114 -6.92 -11.98 9.38
C LYS A 114 -7.18 -11.52 10.81
N ASN A 115 -6.13 -11.21 11.57
CA ASN A 115 -6.22 -10.75 12.94
C ASN A 115 -6.84 -9.36 13.06
N ILE A 116 -6.46 -8.40 12.21
CA ILE A 116 -7.03 -7.04 12.28
C ILE A 116 -8.50 -7.03 11.82
N ILE A 117 -8.88 -7.84 10.83
CA ILE A 117 -10.29 -7.89 10.37
C ILE A 117 -11.19 -8.68 11.33
N ALA A 118 -10.63 -9.56 12.18
CA ALA A 118 -11.39 -10.24 13.22
C ALA A 118 -11.94 -9.27 14.28
N GLY A 119 -11.34 -8.09 14.43
CA GLY A 119 -11.83 -7.01 15.29
C GLY A 119 -12.97 -6.18 14.69
N LEU A 120 -13.34 -6.40 13.42
CA LEU A 120 -14.44 -5.70 12.77
C LEU A 120 -15.79 -6.38 13.01
N GLU A 121 -16.87 -5.62 12.94
CA GLU A 121 -18.24 -6.17 12.88
C GLU A 121 -18.38 -7.08 11.64
N GLU A 122 -19.22 -8.12 11.73
CA GLU A 122 -19.35 -9.14 10.67
C GLU A 122 -19.63 -8.56 9.28
N ASN A 123 -20.59 -7.65 9.17
CA ASN A 123 -20.93 -6.95 7.93
C ASN A 123 -19.75 -6.11 7.38
N GLN A 124 -18.94 -5.51 8.26
CA GLN A 124 -17.77 -4.72 7.89
C GLN A 124 -16.64 -5.62 7.42
N ARG A 125 -16.44 -6.76 8.09
CA ARG A 125 -15.47 -7.79 7.71
C ARG A 125 -15.80 -8.36 6.33
N ASP A 126 -17.05 -8.69 6.05
CA ASP A 126 -17.48 -9.19 4.75
C ASP A 126 -17.27 -8.13 3.66
N SER A 127 -17.66 -6.88 3.93
CA SER A 127 -17.44 -5.75 3.02
C SER A 127 -15.95 -5.48 2.74
N PHE A 128 -15.09 -5.70 3.75
CA PHE A 128 -13.64 -5.61 3.59
C PHE A 128 -13.13 -6.71 2.65
N ILE A 129 -13.51 -7.97 2.89
CA ILE A 129 -13.08 -9.11 2.08
C ILE A 129 -13.56 -8.97 0.64
N ASP A 130 -14.79 -8.50 0.43
CA ASP A 130 -15.33 -8.27 -0.92
C ASP A 130 -14.60 -7.12 -1.63
N SER A 131 -14.24 -6.07 -0.90
CA SER A 131 -13.42 -4.98 -1.44
C SER A 131 -12.02 -5.48 -1.84
N LEU A 132 -11.42 -6.40 -1.08
CA LEU A 132 -10.17 -7.07 -1.45
C LEU A 132 -10.31 -7.93 -2.69
N SER A 133 -11.37 -8.71 -2.77
CA SER A 133 -11.67 -9.49 -3.97
C SER A 133 -11.78 -8.59 -5.20
N ASN A 134 -12.41 -7.41 -5.05
CA ASN A 134 -12.55 -6.45 -6.14
C ASN A 134 -11.21 -5.83 -6.56
N ILE A 135 -10.34 -5.46 -5.62
CA ILE A 135 -8.98 -4.97 -5.93
C ILE A 135 -8.23 -6.03 -6.75
N LEU A 136 -8.12 -7.25 -6.24
CA LEU A 136 -7.40 -8.34 -6.92
C LEU A 136 -7.92 -8.59 -8.35
N LYS A 137 -9.24 -8.53 -8.54
CA LYS A 137 -9.87 -8.63 -9.87
C LYS A 137 -9.54 -7.45 -10.78
N ILE A 138 -9.47 -6.24 -10.26
CA ILE A 138 -9.15 -5.05 -11.04
C ILE A 138 -7.66 -5.05 -11.40
N THR A 139 -6.77 -5.41 -10.47
CA THR A 139 -5.34 -5.57 -10.72
C THR A 139 -5.10 -6.54 -11.88
N GLU A 140 -5.80 -7.69 -11.89
CA GLU A 140 -5.70 -8.64 -13.00
C GLU A 140 -6.16 -8.04 -14.33
N LYS A 141 -7.27 -7.30 -14.33
CA LYS A 141 -7.76 -6.59 -15.53
C LYS A 141 -6.73 -5.59 -16.05
N ILE A 142 -6.07 -4.84 -15.16
CA ILE A 142 -5.01 -3.88 -15.51
C ILE A 142 -3.86 -4.60 -16.23
N LYS A 143 -3.41 -5.76 -15.71
CA LYS A 143 -2.30 -6.52 -16.30
C LYS A 143 -2.58 -7.02 -17.73
N THR A 144 -3.85 -7.27 -18.06
CA THR A 144 -4.28 -7.79 -19.36
C THR A 144 -4.86 -6.74 -20.31
N GLU A 145 -5.14 -5.52 -19.84
CA GLU A 145 -5.78 -4.49 -20.65
C GLU A 145 -4.77 -3.87 -21.64
N GLU A 146 -5.22 -3.61 -22.87
CA GLU A 146 -4.40 -3.04 -23.94
C GLU A 146 -4.80 -1.60 -24.26
N ASN A 147 -5.98 -1.16 -23.84
CA ASN A 147 -6.45 0.20 -24.04
C ASN A 147 -5.90 1.13 -22.94
N PRO A 148 -5.07 2.13 -23.29
CA PRO A 148 -4.43 2.99 -22.29
C PRO A 148 -5.42 3.88 -21.53
N LYS A 149 -6.53 4.29 -22.15
CA LYS A 149 -7.59 5.02 -21.42
C LYS A 149 -8.27 4.11 -20.41
N LYS A 150 -8.47 2.84 -20.77
CA LYS A 150 -9.13 1.87 -19.89
C LYS A 150 -8.24 1.48 -18.71
N ILE A 151 -6.93 1.31 -18.93
CA ILE A 151 -5.97 1.16 -17.83
C ILE A 151 -6.05 2.36 -16.89
N ALA A 152 -5.96 3.59 -17.40
CA ALA A 152 -6.01 4.78 -16.55
C ALA A 152 -7.31 4.85 -15.71
N GLU A 153 -8.46 4.45 -16.28
CA GLU A 153 -9.71 4.30 -15.53
C GLU A 153 -9.62 3.21 -14.45
N LEU A 154 -9.14 2.02 -14.80
CA LEU A 154 -9.03 0.89 -13.88
C LEU A 154 -8.07 1.21 -12.72
N THR A 155 -6.91 1.81 -12.99
CA THR A 155 -5.96 2.28 -11.97
C THR A 155 -6.63 3.24 -11.00
N ARG A 156 -7.46 4.17 -11.48
CA ARG A 156 -8.24 5.07 -10.60
C ARG A 156 -9.26 4.29 -9.76
N VAL A 157 -9.94 3.30 -10.35
CA VAL A 157 -10.94 2.47 -9.66
C VAL A 157 -10.29 1.60 -8.59
N GLU A 158 -9.12 1.03 -8.86
CA GLU A 158 -8.33 0.29 -7.87
C GLU A 158 -7.91 1.21 -6.73
N GLY A 159 -7.31 2.36 -7.05
CA GLY A 159 -6.82 3.31 -6.06
C GLY A 159 -7.91 3.81 -5.11
N GLN A 160 -9.13 4.09 -5.60
CA GLN A 160 -10.24 4.47 -4.71
C GLN A 160 -10.65 3.34 -3.76
N ILE A 161 -10.62 2.07 -4.19
CA ILE A 161 -11.03 0.94 -3.35
C ILE A 161 -9.92 0.68 -2.32
N ALA A 162 -8.66 0.69 -2.75
CA ALA A 162 -7.50 0.52 -1.90
C ALA A 162 -7.43 1.57 -0.78
N ALA A 163 -7.62 2.85 -1.11
CA ALA A 163 -7.62 3.91 -0.08
C ALA A 163 -8.80 3.76 0.90
N ARG A 164 -9.96 3.26 0.44
CA ARG A 164 -11.12 3.06 1.33
C ARG A 164 -10.92 1.93 2.33
N PHE A 165 -9.95 1.03 2.15
CA PHE A 165 -9.66 0.00 3.15
C PHE A 165 -9.35 0.55 4.53
N TYR A 166 -8.60 1.64 4.57
CA TYR A 166 -8.21 2.29 5.81
C TYR A 166 -9.43 2.79 6.61
N LEU A 167 -10.55 3.08 5.94
CA LEU A 167 -11.76 3.56 6.59
C LEU A 167 -12.56 2.48 7.33
N PHE A 168 -12.33 1.19 7.06
CA PHE A 168 -12.99 0.11 7.81
C PHE A 168 -12.59 0.11 9.28
N PHE A 169 -11.32 0.40 9.55
CA PHE A 169 -10.69 0.42 10.88
C PHE A 169 -10.96 1.70 11.68
N LEU A 170 -11.70 2.65 11.11
CA LEU A 170 -12.09 3.85 11.85
C LEU A 170 -13.14 3.52 12.92
N PRO A 171 -12.98 4.05 14.15
CA PRO A 171 -14.00 3.94 15.18
C PRO A 171 -15.37 4.46 14.74
N ARG A 172 -16.41 3.99 15.43
CA ARG A 172 -17.81 4.32 15.09
C ARG A 172 -18.09 5.81 15.14
N GLU A 173 -17.44 6.56 16.04
CA GLU A 173 -17.59 8.03 16.11
C GLU A 173 -17.24 8.75 14.79
N PHE A 174 -16.28 8.25 14.02
CA PHE A 174 -15.95 8.82 12.71
C PHE A 174 -17.05 8.55 11.69
N LYS A 175 -17.64 7.34 11.73
CA LYS A 175 -18.74 6.94 10.83
C LYS A 175 -20.03 7.71 11.13
N LEU A 176 -20.21 8.14 12.37
CA LEU A 176 -21.34 8.95 12.83
C LEU A 176 -21.11 10.47 12.67
N SER A 177 -19.88 10.90 12.43
CA SER A 177 -19.55 12.31 12.22
C SER A 177 -20.21 12.86 10.95
N GLU A 178 -20.69 14.10 11.01
CA GLU A 178 -21.18 14.84 9.84
C GLU A 178 -20.11 14.95 8.72
N ASN A 179 -18.83 14.90 9.10
CA ASN A 179 -17.69 14.95 8.18
C ASN A 179 -17.36 13.61 7.53
N TYR A 180 -18.05 12.51 7.85
CA TYR A 180 -17.73 11.18 7.29
C TYR A 180 -17.84 11.15 5.76
N LYS A 181 -18.86 11.81 5.18
CA LYS A 181 -19.00 11.92 3.71
C LYS A 181 -17.81 12.66 3.09
N LYS A 182 -17.31 13.70 3.76
CA LYS A 182 -16.14 14.46 3.34
C LYS A 182 -14.87 13.62 3.42
N LEU A 183 -14.72 12.80 4.47
CA LEU A 183 -13.64 11.80 4.59
C LEU A 183 -13.68 10.79 3.44
N LEU A 184 -14.84 10.19 3.18
CA LEU A 184 -15.02 9.25 2.06
C LEU A 184 -14.62 9.90 0.73
N HIS A 185 -15.03 11.15 0.50
CA HIS A 185 -14.66 11.88 -0.71
C HIS A 185 -13.14 12.11 -0.78
N ALA A 186 -12.51 12.52 0.33
CA ALA A 186 -11.08 12.73 0.41
C ALA A 186 -10.28 11.47 0.09
N PHE A 187 -10.57 10.36 0.76
CA PHE A 187 -9.87 9.08 0.53
C PHE A 187 -10.07 8.56 -0.89
N THR A 188 -11.27 8.76 -1.45
CA THR A 188 -11.52 8.42 -2.87
C THR A 188 -10.59 9.18 -3.80
N ARG A 189 -10.42 10.50 -3.59
CA ARG A 189 -9.56 11.34 -4.42
C ARG A 189 -8.08 11.05 -4.20
N LEU A 190 -7.67 10.87 -2.94
CA LEU A 190 -6.30 10.51 -2.57
C LEU A 190 -5.88 9.19 -3.20
N GLY A 191 -6.72 8.16 -3.08
CA GLY A 191 -6.45 6.85 -3.67
C GLY A 191 -6.30 6.89 -5.18
N ARG A 192 -7.19 7.61 -5.88
CA ARG A 192 -7.10 7.81 -7.33
C ARG A 192 -5.80 8.53 -7.73
N ALA A 193 -5.45 9.59 -7.02
CA ALA A 193 -4.24 10.37 -7.29
C ALA A 193 -2.97 9.56 -7.00
N ALA A 194 -2.91 8.85 -5.88
CA ALA A 194 -1.77 8.01 -5.52
C ALA A 194 -1.53 6.93 -6.57
N ASN A 195 -2.55 6.14 -6.89
CA ASN A 195 -2.39 5.03 -7.84
C ASN A 195 -2.07 5.53 -9.25
N SER A 196 -2.66 6.65 -9.68
CA SER A 196 -2.30 7.25 -10.97
C SER A 196 -0.88 7.80 -10.97
N PHE A 197 -0.42 8.39 -9.87
CA PHE A 197 0.95 8.90 -9.77
C PHE A 197 1.96 7.76 -9.79
N ASP A 198 1.66 6.67 -9.08
CA ASP A 198 2.44 5.44 -9.06
C ASP A 198 2.60 4.86 -10.47
N SER A 199 1.48 4.58 -11.16
CA SER A 199 1.51 4.13 -12.55
C SER A 199 2.20 5.12 -13.50
N PHE A 200 2.13 6.43 -13.26
CA PHE A 200 2.86 7.40 -14.09
C PHE A 200 4.40 7.26 -13.97
N VAL A 201 4.88 6.95 -12.77
CA VAL A 201 6.30 6.77 -12.47
C VAL A 201 6.78 5.41 -12.98
N ASP A 202 5.99 4.36 -12.71
CA ASP A 202 6.42 2.96 -12.87
C ASP A 202 6.09 2.35 -14.24
N LEU A 203 5.26 3.01 -15.06
CA LEU A 203 4.89 2.51 -16.39
C LEU A 203 6.05 1.95 -17.23
N PRO A 204 7.25 2.58 -17.28
CA PRO A 204 8.37 2.03 -18.02
C PRO A 204 8.86 0.67 -17.51
N GLU A 205 8.92 0.50 -16.19
CA GLU A 205 9.39 -0.73 -15.56
C GLU A 205 8.31 -1.81 -15.59
N ASP A 206 7.05 -1.45 -15.34
CA ASP A 206 5.90 -2.37 -15.43
C ASP A 206 5.76 -2.95 -16.85
N TYR A 207 5.91 -2.11 -17.87
CA TYR A 207 5.89 -2.56 -19.27
C TYR A 207 7.06 -3.51 -19.58
N LYS A 208 8.26 -3.18 -19.09
CA LYS A 208 9.45 -4.02 -19.26
C LYS A 208 9.29 -5.38 -18.58
N ASN A 209 8.59 -5.43 -17.45
CA ASN A 209 8.31 -6.65 -16.69
C ASN A 209 7.03 -7.37 -17.16
N LYS A 210 6.36 -6.88 -18.22
CA LYS A 210 5.10 -7.41 -18.75
C LYS A 210 3.95 -7.41 -17.74
N GLU A 211 3.99 -6.50 -16.79
CA GLU A 211 2.95 -6.28 -15.79
C GLU A 211 1.84 -5.37 -16.33
N VAL A 212 2.10 -4.67 -17.44
CA VAL A 212 1.10 -3.94 -18.23
C VAL A 212 1.39 -4.14 -19.71
N GLN A 213 0.35 -4.08 -20.56
CA GLN A 213 0.52 -4.26 -22.01
C GLN A 213 0.78 -2.94 -22.76
N ILE A 214 0.51 -1.79 -22.13
CA ILE A 214 0.63 -0.49 -22.81
C ILE A 214 2.07 0.03 -22.79
N PRO A 215 2.62 0.51 -23.92
CA PRO A 215 3.96 1.04 -23.96
C PRO A 215 4.06 2.38 -23.20
N PRO A 216 5.22 2.72 -22.62
CA PRO A 216 5.44 3.92 -21.81
C PRO A 216 5.63 5.19 -22.66
N THR A 217 4.73 5.42 -23.61
CA THR A 217 4.74 6.64 -24.45
C THR A 217 4.39 7.87 -23.61
N ILE A 218 4.83 9.04 -24.07
CA ILE A 218 4.48 10.32 -23.41
C ILE A 218 2.96 10.45 -23.29
N LEU A 219 2.21 10.11 -24.34
CA LEU A 219 0.75 10.20 -24.36
C LEU A 219 0.09 9.27 -23.33
N ASN A 220 0.59 8.04 -23.18
CA ASN A 220 0.04 7.11 -22.19
C ASN A 220 0.34 7.59 -20.77
N ARG A 221 1.53 8.12 -20.53
CA ARG A 221 1.92 8.69 -19.22
C ARG A 221 1.09 9.93 -18.87
N THR A 222 0.78 10.79 -19.84
CA THR A 222 -0.02 12.00 -19.55
C THR A 222 -1.46 11.69 -19.15
N LEU A 223 -2.03 10.53 -19.53
CA LEU A 223 -3.35 10.09 -19.05
C LEU A 223 -3.38 9.92 -17.52
N PHE A 224 -2.31 9.34 -16.96
CA PHE A 224 -2.15 9.18 -15.51
C PHE A 224 -1.86 10.54 -14.83
N LEU A 225 -1.00 11.38 -15.42
CA LEU A 225 -0.71 12.69 -14.85
C LEU A 225 -1.94 13.62 -14.81
N GLY A 226 -2.75 13.64 -15.87
CA GLY A 226 -3.99 14.40 -15.92
C GLY A 226 -4.96 13.99 -14.81
N SER A 227 -4.99 12.69 -14.49
CA SER A 227 -5.74 12.12 -13.37
C SER A 227 -5.25 12.64 -12.01
N VAL A 228 -3.93 12.65 -11.78
CA VAL A 228 -3.31 13.20 -10.56
C VAL A 228 -3.68 14.67 -10.37
N LEU A 229 -3.57 15.47 -11.44
CA LEU A 229 -3.84 16.91 -11.39
C LEU A 229 -5.32 17.20 -11.08
N SER A 230 -6.24 16.48 -11.73
CA SER A 230 -7.68 16.65 -11.52
C SER A 230 -8.10 16.31 -10.08
N ASP A 231 -7.65 15.18 -9.54
CA ASP A 231 -7.96 14.80 -8.16
C ASP A 231 -7.24 15.70 -7.16
N GLY A 232 -5.99 16.10 -7.43
CA GLY A 232 -5.23 17.07 -6.63
C GLY A 232 -5.93 18.42 -6.49
N LEU A 233 -6.45 18.96 -7.60
CA LEU A 233 -7.20 20.21 -7.61
C LEU A 233 -8.51 20.08 -6.81
N SER A 234 -9.23 18.97 -6.96
CA SER A 234 -10.47 18.69 -6.21
C SER A 234 -10.19 18.59 -4.70
N MET A 235 -9.08 17.97 -4.30
CA MET A 235 -8.66 17.89 -2.90
C MET A 235 -8.38 19.25 -2.26
N MET A 236 -7.78 20.17 -3.02
CA MET A 236 -7.54 21.53 -2.52
C MET A 236 -8.83 22.35 -2.45
N LYS A 237 -9.65 22.32 -3.51
CA LYS A 237 -10.81 23.22 -3.66
C LYS A 237 -12.06 22.72 -2.92
N ASP A 238 -12.34 21.43 -3.02
CA ASP A 238 -13.62 20.87 -2.57
C ASP A 238 -13.50 20.30 -1.15
N ILE A 239 -12.35 19.70 -0.83
CA ILE A 239 -12.10 19.08 0.48
C ILE A 239 -11.38 20.05 1.43
N GLY A 240 -10.59 20.99 0.91
CA GLY A 240 -9.83 21.95 1.72
C GLY A 240 -8.56 21.35 2.35
N LEU A 241 -7.96 20.34 1.71
CA LEU A 241 -6.66 19.82 2.14
C LEU A 241 -5.55 20.80 1.79
N SER A 242 -4.55 20.93 2.68
CA SER A 242 -3.41 21.80 2.43
C SER A 242 -2.51 21.23 1.33
N LYS A 243 -1.89 22.10 0.54
CA LYS A 243 -0.92 21.72 -0.51
C LYS A 243 0.21 20.85 0.06
N ASP A 244 0.70 21.21 1.25
CA ASP A 244 1.80 20.50 1.90
C ASP A 244 1.39 19.09 2.32
N LEU A 245 0.15 18.90 2.77
CA LEU A 245 -0.34 17.56 3.15
C LEU A 245 -0.53 16.66 1.93
N ILE A 246 -1.10 17.19 0.84
CA ILE A 246 -1.21 16.46 -0.44
C ILE A 246 0.18 16.08 -0.96
N LYS A 247 1.14 17.01 -0.92
CA LYS A 247 2.52 16.76 -1.34
C LYS A 247 3.21 15.71 -0.45
N ARG A 248 3.05 15.80 0.88
CA ARG A 248 3.60 14.82 1.82
C ARG A 248 3.07 13.42 1.54
N PHE A 249 1.76 13.29 1.27
CA PHE A 249 1.15 12.03 0.92
C PHE A 249 1.73 11.43 -0.37
N LEU A 250 1.76 12.21 -1.47
CA LEU A 250 2.31 11.75 -2.74
C LEU A 250 3.80 11.38 -2.63
N LEU A 251 4.58 12.11 -1.83
CA LEU A 251 5.98 11.77 -1.56
C LEU A 251 6.12 10.50 -0.71
N ALA A 252 5.25 10.28 0.28
CA ALA A 252 5.25 9.06 1.08
C ALA A 252 4.99 7.83 0.20
N ILE A 253 4.03 7.92 -0.74
CA ILE A 253 3.79 6.88 -1.76
C ILE A 253 5.04 6.67 -2.61
N LYS A 254 5.58 7.73 -3.22
CA LYS A 254 6.81 7.66 -4.03
C LYS A 254 7.97 6.94 -3.31
N HIS A 255 8.15 7.21 -2.02
CA HIS A 255 9.20 6.56 -1.23
C HIS A 255 8.91 5.08 -1.00
N VAL A 256 7.65 4.66 -0.83
CA VAL A 256 7.31 3.24 -0.76
C VAL A 256 7.59 2.55 -2.10
N THR A 257 7.32 3.22 -3.22
CA THR A 257 7.49 2.67 -4.56
C THR A 257 8.97 2.56 -4.99
N LEU A 258 9.76 3.64 -4.86
CA LEU A 258 11.08 3.74 -5.50
C LEU A 258 12.21 2.94 -4.86
N ASP A 259 12.15 2.63 -3.55
CA ASP A 259 13.18 1.78 -2.93
C ASP A 259 12.65 0.38 -2.58
N ALA A 260 11.64 -0.09 -3.31
CA ALA A 260 11.43 -1.52 -3.43
C ALA A 260 12.77 -2.16 -3.87
N PRO A 261 13.23 -3.25 -3.23
CA PRO A 261 14.43 -3.95 -3.71
C PRO A 261 14.24 -4.19 -5.20
N LYS A 262 15.20 -3.74 -6.02
CA LYS A 262 15.17 -3.96 -7.47
C LYS A 262 14.82 -5.42 -7.68
N LYS A 263 13.69 -5.68 -8.36
CA LYS A 263 13.18 -7.04 -8.64
C LYS A 263 14.38 -7.87 -9.09
N LEU A 264 14.84 -8.80 -8.25
CA LEU A 264 15.97 -9.66 -8.55
C LEU A 264 15.58 -10.49 -9.78
N LYS A 265 16.40 -10.43 -10.82
CA LYS A 265 16.22 -11.18 -12.06
C LYS A 265 16.31 -12.68 -11.82
#